data_AF-A7RSI1-F1
#
_entry.id   AF-A7RSI1-F1
#
_cell.length_a   1.000
_cell.length_b   1.000
_cell.length_c   1.000
_cell.angle_alpha   90.00
_cell.angle_beta   90.00
_cell.angle_gamma   90.00
#
_symmetry.space_group_name_H-M   'P 1'
#
loop_
_entity.id
_entity.type
_entity.pdbx_description
1 polymer ?
#
loop_
_entity_poly.entity_id
_entity_poly.type
_entity_poly.pdbx_seq_one_letter_code
_entity_poly.pdbx_strand_id
1 'polypeptide(L)'
;KNVVRLEYEAYIPMASSEMRKICKLAREKWNIMKIAIYHRIGIVPIGEASVIIAVSSAHRKESLEAVSFIIDTLKATVPIWKKVI
;
A
#
# COMPACT_ATOMS: atom_id res chain seq x y z
N LYS A 1 -8.49 9.64 -24.24
CA LYS A 1 -7.94 8.26 -24.23
C LYS A 1 -8.70 7.48 -23.17
N ASN A 2 -9.41 6.42 -23.52
CA ASN A 2 -10.13 5.59 -22.56
C ASN A 2 -9.14 4.59 -21.96
N VAL A 3 -9.10 4.49 -20.63
CA VAL A 3 -8.29 3.49 -19.92
C VAL A 3 -9.08 2.19 -19.88
N VAL A 4 -8.50 1.11 -20.35
CA VAL A 4 -9.14 -0.22 -20.40
C VAL A 4 -8.68 -1.08 -19.22
N ARG A 5 -7.42 -0.94 -18.81
CA ARG A 5 -6.86 -1.64 -17.63
C ARG A 5 -5.60 -0.98 -17.11
N LEU A 6 -5.20 -1.36 -15.91
CA LEU A 6 -3.87 -1.11 -15.38
C LEU A 6 -3.06 -2.41 -15.38
N GLU A 7 -1.76 -2.27 -15.64
CA GLU A 7 -0.79 -3.35 -15.46
C GLU A 7 0.28 -2.89 -14.48
N TYR A 8 0.52 -3.70 -13.45
CA TYR A 8 1.45 -3.39 -12.37
C TYR A 8 2.65 -4.34 -12.38
N GLU A 9 3.84 -3.77 -12.31
CA GLU A 9 5.10 -4.51 -12.19
C GLU A 9 5.80 -4.11 -10.89
N ALA A 10 6.53 -5.05 -10.29
CA ALA A 10 7.23 -4.83 -9.03
C ALA A 10 8.51 -5.64 -8.96
N TYR A 11 9.55 -5.07 -8.36
CA TYR A 11 10.68 -5.86 -7.89
C TYR A 11 10.30 -6.50 -6.54
N ILE A 12 9.67 -7.68 -6.59
CA ILE A 12 8.94 -8.30 -5.47
C ILE A 12 9.74 -8.37 -4.16
N PRO A 13 11.01 -8.83 -4.12
CA PRO A 13 11.78 -8.90 -2.87
C PRO A 13 11.98 -7.52 -2.22
N MET A 14 12.31 -6.51 -3.01
CA MET A 14 12.51 -5.14 -2.53
C MET A 14 11.19 -4.49 -2.14
N ALA A 15 10.15 -4.62 -2.96
CA ALA A 15 8.83 -4.08 -2.63
C ALA A 15 8.31 -4.66 -1.30
N SER A 16 8.46 -5.97 -1.09
CA SER A 16 8.10 -6.62 0.17
C SER A 16 8.93 -6.12 1.36
N SER A 17 10.22 -5.85 1.14
CA SER A 17 11.11 -5.29 2.16
C SER A 17 10.71 -3.86 2.54
N GLU A 18 10.46 -2.99 1.56
CA GLU A 18 10.04 -1.61 1.77
C GLU A 18 8.66 -1.55 2.46
N MET A 19 7.70 -2.38 2.06
CA MET A 19 6.40 -2.46 2.76
C MET A 19 6.56 -2.87 4.23
N ARG A 20 7.48 -3.80 4.55
CA ARG A 20 7.80 -4.15 5.95
C ARG A 20 8.43 -2.98 6.71
N LYS A 21 9.31 -2.19 6.08
CA LYS A 21 9.87 -0.98 6.69
C LYS A 21 8.78 0.05 6.99
N ILE A 22 7.84 0.25 6.08
CA ILE A 22 6.69 1.15 6.28
C ILE A 22 5.86 0.69 7.50
N CYS A 23 5.58 -0.61 7.61
CA CYS A 23 4.90 -1.15 8.79
C CYS A 23 5.65 -0.88 10.10
N LYS A 24 6.99 -0.99 10.08
CA LYS A 24 7.82 -0.69 11.25
C LYS A 24 7.75 0.79 11.61
N LEU A 25 7.93 1.68 10.64
CA LEU A 25 7.85 3.14 10.85
C LEU A 25 6.48 3.58 11.36
N ALA A 26 5.40 2.98 10.85
CA ALA A 26 4.05 3.26 11.35
C ALA A 26 3.88 2.84 12.82
N ARG A 27 4.43 1.69 13.22
CA ARG A 27 4.40 1.22 14.62
C ARG A 27 5.25 2.06 15.57
N GLU A 28 6.29 2.72 15.06
CA GLU A 28 7.10 3.65 15.86
C GLU A 28 6.39 4.99 16.11
N LYS A 29 5.49 5.39 15.20
CA LYS A 29 4.76 6.67 15.27
C LYS A 29 3.41 6.57 15.98
N TRP A 30 2.71 5.43 15.88
CA TRP A 30 1.36 5.25 16.42
C TRP A 30 1.21 3.92 17.17
N ASN A 31 0.32 3.91 18.17
CA ASN A 31 -0.02 2.70 18.92
C ASN A 31 -0.94 1.77 18.11
N ILE A 32 -0.34 1.02 17.18
CA ILE A 32 -1.03 0.14 16.23
C ILE A 32 -1.03 -1.31 16.71
N MET A 33 -2.19 -1.97 16.62
CA MET A 33 -2.35 -3.40 16.92
C MET A 33 -1.90 -4.26 15.73
N LYS A 34 -2.58 -4.16 14.59
CA LYS A 34 -2.29 -4.94 13.36
C LYS A 34 -2.24 -4.04 12.13
N ILE A 35 -1.42 -4.43 11.16
CA ILE A 35 -1.29 -3.79 9.84
C ILE A 35 -1.32 -4.90 8.79
N ALA A 36 -2.07 -4.69 7.71
CA ALA A 36 -2.01 -5.49 6.50
C ALA A 36 -1.86 -4.55 5.29
N ILE A 37 -0.91 -4.87 4.40
CA ILE A 37 -0.69 -4.16 3.14
C ILE A 37 -0.64 -5.21 2.04
N TYR A 38 -1.52 -5.07 1.05
CA TYR A 38 -1.55 -5.91 -0.14
C TYR A 38 -1.50 -5.00 -1.37
N HIS A 39 -0.65 -5.36 -2.33
CA HIS A 39 -0.62 -4.71 -3.63
C HIS A 39 -0.66 -5.77 -4.72
N ARG A 40 -1.62 -5.65 -5.63
CA ARG A 40 -1.77 -6.54 -6.77
C ARG A 40 -0.71 -6.21 -7.84
N ILE A 41 -0.19 -7.25 -8.48
CA ILE A 41 0.70 -7.17 -9.65
C ILE A 41 0.00 -7.80 -10.86
N GLY A 42 0.51 -7.51 -12.05
CA GLY A 42 -0.11 -7.90 -13.31
C GLY A 42 -1.35 -7.05 -13.63
N ILE A 43 -2.32 -7.65 -14.30
CA ILE A 43 -3.52 -6.96 -14.79
C ILE A 43 -4.51 -6.67 -13.65
N VAL A 44 -4.94 -5.41 -13.58
CA VAL A 44 -6.02 -4.93 -12.73
C VAL A 44 -7.11 -4.31 -13.62
N PRO A 45 -8.27 -4.98 -13.77
CA PRO A 45 -9.42 -4.45 -14.49
C PRO A 45 -9.98 -3.16 -13.88
N ILE A 46 -10.77 -2.43 -14.67
CA ILE A 46 -11.47 -1.22 -14.19
C ILE A 46 -12.40 -1.61 -13.04
N GLY A 47 -12.38 -0.81 -11.97
CA GLY A 47 -13.23 -1.01 -10.79
C GLY A 47 -12.65 -2.00 -9.77
N GLU A 48 -11.55 -2.69 -10.08
CA GLU A 48 -10.90 -3.61 -9.14
C GLU A 48 -9.81 -2.93 -8.31
N ALA A 49 -9.60 -3.44 -7.08
CA ALA A 49 -8.60 -2.90 -6.17
C ALA A 49 -7.18 -3.28 -6.58
N SER A 50 -6.31 -2.28 -6.73
CA SER A 50 -4.88 -2.47 -6.97
C SER A 50 -4.07 -2.53 -5.66
N VAL A 51 -4.54 -1.85 -4.61
CA VAL A 51 -3.90 -1.81 -3.29
C VAL A 51 -4.96 -1.83 -2.19
N ILE A 52 -4.68 -2.55 -1.11
CA ILE A 52 -5.50 -2.59 0.11
C ILE A 52 -4.57 -2.38 1.30
N ILE A 53 -4.94 -1.46 2.18
CA ILE A 53 -4.26 -1.20 3.45
C ILE A 53 -5.31 -1.29 4.56
N ALA A 54 -5.01 -2.07 5.59
CA ALA A 54 -5.84 -2.20 6.78
C ALA A 54 -4.98 -1.98 8.03
N VAL A 55 -5.46 -1.15 8.95
CA VAL A 55 -4.80 -0.86 10.22
C VAL A 55 -5.83 -0.95 11.34
N SER A 56 -5.44 -1.55 12.47
CA SER A 56 -6.25 -1.59 13.69
C SER A 56 -5.50 -0.95 14.86
N SER A 57 -6.24 -0.24 15.71
CA SER A 57 -5.77 0.42 16.92
C SER A 57 -6.91 0.50 17.94
N ALA A 58 -6.58 0.76 19.21
CA ALA A 58 -7.57 0.85 20.28
C ALA A 58 -8.59 1.98 20.04
N HIS A 59 -8.13 3.10 19.48
CA HIS A 59 -8.98 4.21 19.09
C HIS A 59 -8.78 4.54 17.61
N ARG A 60 -9.78 5.20 17.02
CA ARG A 60 -9.83 5.44 15.56
C ARG A 60 -8.71 6.35 15.04
N LYS A 61 -8.22 7.28 15.87
CA LYS A 61 -7.33 8.35 15.43
C LYS A 61 -6.03 7.78 14.87
N GLU A 62 -5.43 6.86 15.61
CA GLU A 62 -4.17 6.19 15.29
C GLU A 62 -4.29 5.40 13.98
N SER A 63 -5.38 4.64 13.79
CA SER A 63 -5.61 3.90 12.55
C SER A 63 -5.81 4.82 11.34
N LEU A 64 -6.55 5.93 11.50
CA LEU A 64 -6.81 6.85 10.40
C LEU A 64 -5.53 7.55 9.94
N GLU A 65 -4.75 8.06 10.89
CA GLU A 65 -3.46 8.72 10.61
C GLU A 65 -2.44 7.73 10.02
N ALA A 66 -2.35 6.52 10.59
CA ALA A 66 -1.44 5.50 10.11
C ALA A 66 -1.78 5.02 8.69
N VAL A 67 -3.07 4.82 8.36
CA VAL A 67 -3.47 4.42 7.00
C VAL A 67 -3.05 5.48 5.98
N SER A 68 -3.28 6.76 6.27
CA SER A 68 -2.86 7.87 5.40
C SER A 68 -1.35 7.86 5.22
N PHE A 69 -0.59 7.77 6.31
CA PHE A 69 0.87 7.69 6.25
C PHE A 69 1.37 6.52 5.41
N ILE A 70 0.77 5.33 5.57
CA ILE A 70 1.18 4.13 4.87
C ILE A 70 0.94 4.25 3.36
N ILE A 71 -0.22 4.74 2.92
CA ILE A 71 -0.49 4.88 1.47
C ILE A 71 0.43 5.91 0.83
N ASP A 72 0.66 7.04 1.48
CA ASP A 72 1.54 8.10 0.96
C ASP A 72 2.98 7.61 0.86
N THR A 73 3.48 6.95 1.92
CA THR A 73 4.83 6.40 1.94
C THR A 73 5.00 5.29 0.91
N LEU A 74 4.00 4.40 0.76
CA LEU A 74 4.03 3.33 -0.23
C LEU A 74 4.20 3.90 -1.64
N LYS A 75 3.42 4.93 -2.00
CA LYS A 75 3.49 5.57 -3.32
C LYS A 75 4.80 6.31 -3.56
N ALA A 76 5.47 6.76 -2.50
CA ALA A 76 6.73 7.48 -2.59
C ALA A 76 7.96 6.55 -2.69
N THR A 77 7.97 5.41 -1.99
CA THR A 77 9.20 4.64 -1.77
C THR A 77 9.18 3.21 -2.30
N VAL A 78 8.00 2.60 -2.48
CA VAL A 78 7.93 1.19 -2.86
C VAL A 78 8.06 1.04 -4.38
N PRO A 79 9.01 0.21 -4.88
CA PRO A 79 9.28 0.05 -6.31
C PRO A 79 8.18 -0.77 -7.01
N ILE A 80 7.04 -0.12 -7.28
CA ILE A 80 5.90 -0.65 -8.02
C ILE A 80 5.51 0.36 -9.09
N TRP A 81 5.47 -0.08 -10.34
CA TRP A 81 5.18 0.76 -11.50
C TRP A 81 3.83 0.41 -12.11
N LYS A 82 3.11 1.42 -12.59
CA LYS A 82 1.82 1.25 -13.30
C LYS A 82 2.00 1.59 -14.78
N LYS A 83 1.41 0.77 -15.64
CA LYS A 83 1.21 1.07 -17.06
C LYS A 83 -0.27 1.19 -17.36
N VAL A 84 -0.66 2.24 -18.06
CA VAL A 84 -2.03 2.49 -18.49
C VAL A 84 -2.18 1.93 -19.90
N ILE A 85 -3.16 1.04 -20.09
CA ILE A 85 -3.51 0.48 -21.41
C ILE A 85 -4.85 1.02 -21.85
#